data_AF-A0A7S0I1A6-F1
#
_entry.id   AF-A0A7S0I1A6-F1
#
_cell.length_a   1.000
_cell.length_b   1.000
_cell.length_c   1.000
_cell.angle_alpha   90.00
_cell.angle_beta   90.00
_cell.angle_gamma   90.00
#
_symmetry.space_group_name_H-M   'P 1'
#
loop_
_entity.id
_entity.type
_entity.pdbx_description
1 polymer ?
#
loop_
_entity_poly.entity_id
_entity_poly.type
_entity_poly.pdbx_seq_one_letter_code
_entity_poly.pdbx_strand_id
1 'polypeptide(L)'
;KTFKLAPGNYVSLIAEDGAMVVNGFYGSMREKFTAPGAKVSWMQVEFDEQKLSWKSFRTDVIGATDPNAAAAGSLRKKVMEEWESLGLAFQPTTSDNSIHASA
;
A
#
# COMPACT_ATOMS: atom_id res chain seq x y z
N LYS A 1 6.30 -24.42 8.99
CA LYS A 1 5.35 -24.16 7.88
C LYS A 1 4.92 -22.70 7.94
N THR A 2 5.02 -21.98 6.82
CA THR A 2 4.60 -20.56 6.72
C THR A 2 3.15 -20.48 6.27
N PHE A 3 2.36 -19.62 6.90
CA PHE A 3 0.97 -19.31 6.57
C PHE A 3 0.86 -17.83 6.22
N LYS A 4 0.12 -17.52 5.15
CA LYS A 4 -0.24 -16.15 4.79
C LYS A 4 -1.58 -15.81 5.43
N LEU A 5 -1.59 -14.85 6.35
CA LEU A 5 -2.81 -14.42 7.03
C LEU A 5 -3.53 -13.32 6.24
N ALA A 6 -2.77 -12.40 5.66
CA ALA A 6 -3.26 -11.29 4.82
C ALA A 6 -2.14 -10.83 3.86
N PRO A 7 -2.43 -9.96 2.87
CA PRO A 7 -1.36 -9.30 2.10
C PRO A 7 -0.34 -8.64 3.03
N GLY A 8 0.93 -9.03 2.91
CA GLY A 8 2.02 -8.49 3.75
C GLY A 8 2.08 -9.05 5.19
N ASN A 9 1.20 -9.97 5.59
CA ASN A 9 1.18 -10.59 6.91
C ASN A 9 1.34 -12.12 6.79
N TYR A 10 2.47 -12.62 7.29
CA TYR A 10 2.84 -14.03 7.25
C TYR A 10 3.26 -14.48 8.64
N VAL A 11 2.92 -15.72 8.98
CA VAL A 11 3.28 -16.35 10.24
C VAL A 11 3.88 -17.73 10.03
N SER A 12 4.89 -18.06 10.81
CA SER A 12 5.52 -19.39 10.83
C SER A 12 5.64 -19.90 12.26
N LEU A 13 5.40 -21.19 12.45
CA LEU A 13 5.77 -21.88 13.68
C LEU A 13 7.21 -22.36 13.58
N ILE A 14 8.06 -21.96 14.53
CA ILE A 14 9.36 -22.56 14.82
C ILE A 14 9.09 -23.66 15.85
N ALA A 15 8.97 -24.90 15.37
CA ALA A 15 8.48 -26.02 16.17
C ALA A 15 9.42 -26.35 17.35
N GLU A 16 10.73 -26.21 17.14
CA GLU A 16 11.77 -26.46 18.13
C GLU A 16 11.64 -25.53 19.35
N ASP A 17 11.29 -24.27 19.12
CA ASP A 17 11.16 -23.24 20.16
C ASP A 17 9.73 -23.07 20.67
N GLY A 18 8.75 -23.79 20.09
CA GLY A 18 7.33 -23.56 20.36
C GLY A 18 6.85 -22.15 20.02
N ALA A 19 7.58 -21.43 19.15
CA ALA A 19 7.39 -20.00 18.91
C ALA A 19 6.70 -19.71 17.58
N MET A 20 5.80 -18.71 17.58
CA MET A 20 5.22 -18.16 16.35
C MET A 20 5.96 -16.88 15.95
N VAL A 21 6.46 -16.84 14.71
CA VAL A 21 7.18 -15.70 14.15
C VAL A 21 6.36 -15.05 13.06
N VAL A 22 6.18 -13.74 13.17
CA VAL A 22 5.59 -12.88 12.13
C VAL A 22 6.70 -12.32 11.25
N ASN A 23 6.46 -12.12 9.95
CA ASN A 23 7.45 -11.53 9.05
C ASN A 23 7.97 -10.16 9.53
N GLY A 24 9.27 -9.94 9.38
CA GLY A 24 9.98 -8.83 10.02
C GLY A 24 9.52 -7.41 9.64
N PHE A 25 8.81 -7.24 8.53
CA PHE A 25 8.32 -5.92 8.09
C PHE A 25 6.88 -5.61 8.53
N TYR A 26 6.13 -6.58 9.08
CA TYR A 26 4.72 -6.36 9.43
C TYR A 26 4.56 -5.29 10.53
N GLY A 27 5.44 -5.29 11.53
CA GLY A 27 5.41 -4.30 12.61
C GLY A 27 5.52 -2.87 12.10
N SER A 28 6.55 -2.59 11.29
CA SER A 28 6.77 -1.29 10.67
C SER A 28 5.65 -0.91 9.70
N MET A 29 5.08 -1.87 8.96
CA MET A 29 3.92 -1.61 8.10
C MET A 29 2.68 -1.21 8.92
N ARG A 30 2.40 -1.90 10.03
CA ARG A 30 1.28 -1.61 10.92
C ARG A 30 1.42 -0.23 11.56
N GLU A 31 2.63 0.12 11.99
CA GLU A 31 2.91 1.38 12.66
C GLU A 31 2.52 2.62 11.82
N LYS A 32 2.67 2.55 10.49
CA LYS A 32 2.24 3.61 9.56
C LYS A 32 0.76 3.98 9.69
N PHE A 33 -0.07 3.06 10.18
CA PHE A 33 -1.52 3.27 10.36
C PHE A 33 -1.93 3.48 11.83
N THR A 34 -1.11 3.04 12.79
CA THR A 34 -1.50 3.00 14.21
C THR A 34 -0.67 3.91 15.11
N ALA A 35 0.43 4.49 14.62
CA ALA A 35 1.26 5.39 15.41
C ALA A 35 0.46 6.62 15.89
N PRO A 36 0.76 7.19 17.07
CA PRO A 36 0.15 8.43 17.51
C PRO A 36 0.31 9.54 16.45
N GLY A 37 -0.80 10.15 16.05
CA GLY A 37 -0.82 11.19 15.02
C GLY A 37 -0.88 10.68 13.58
N ALA A 38 -0.80 9.36 13.34
CA ALA A 38 -1.08 8.78 12.03
C ALA A 38 -2.52 9.10 11.61
N LYS A 39 -2.69 9.51 10.35
CA LYS A 39 -3.99 9.86 9.77
C LYS A 39 -4.17 9.10 8.47
N VAL A 40 -5.37 8.57 8.28
CA VAL A 40 -5.79 7.92 7.04
C VAL A 40 -7.05 8.60 6.55
N SER A 41 -6.98 9.20 5.37
CA SER A 41 -8.17 9.64 4.66
C SER A 41 -8.73 8.44 3.91
N TRP A 42 -9.93 8.00 4.29
CA TRP A 42 -10.63 6.93 3.60
C TRP A 42 -11.75 7.51 2.74
N MET A 43 -11.98 6.91 1.58
CA MET A 43 -13.01 7.33 0.64
C MET A 43 -13.69 6.10 0.07
N GLN A 44 -15.00 6.18 -0.14
CA GLN A 44 -15.73 5.27 -1.02
C GLN A 44 -15.87 5.95 -2.38
N VAL A 45 -15.54 5.23 -3.45
CA VAL A 45 -15.64 5.72 -4.82
C VAL A 45 -16.56 4.82 -5.62
N GLU A 46 -17.20 5.41 -6.62
CA GLU A 46 -18.03 4.70 -7.59
C GLU A 46 -17.63 5.12 -9.01
N PHE A 47 -17.73 4.18 -9.93
CA PHE A 47 -17.48 4.41 -11.35
C PHE A 47 -18.25 3.39 -12.18
N ASP A 48 -18.55 3.76 -13.43
CA ASP A 48 -19.21 2.90 -14.39
C ASP A 48 -18.22 1.86 -14.94
N GLU A 49 -18.41 0.58 -14.58
CA GLU A 49 -17.53 -0.51 -15.01
C GLU A 49 -17.48 -0.71 -16.54
N GLN A 50 -18.48 -0.23 -17.27
CA GLN A 50 -18.47 -0.25 -18.74
C GLN A 50 -17.50 0.78 -19.33
N LYS A 51 -17.21 1.87 -18.59
CA LYS A 51 -16.29 2.93 -18.99
C LYS A 51 -14.90 2.77 -18.38
N LEU A 52 -14.83 2.19 -17.18
CA LEU A 52 -13.60 1.98 -16.44
C LEU A 52 -13.63 0.62 -15.74
N SER A 53 -12.90 -0.35 -16.29
CA SER A 53 -12.77 -1.66 -15.64
C SER A 53 -12.03 -1.54 -14.30
N TRP A 54 -12.31 -2.46 -13.36
CA TRP A 54 -11.54 -2.56 -12.12
C TRP A 54 -10.02 -2.67 -12.33
N LYS A 55 -9.60 -3.38 -13.39
CA LYS A 55 -8.20 -3.49 -13.77
C LYS A 55 -7.63 -2.11 -14.12
N SER A 56 -8.29 -1.37 -15.01
CA SER A 56 -7.88 -0.03 -15.43
C SER A 56 -7.94 0.98 -14.27
N PHE A 57 -8.92 0.88 -13.38
CA PHE A 57 -8.94 1.69 -12.16
C PHE A 57 -7.65 1.45 -11.35
N ARG A 58 -7.26 0.19 -11.13
CA ARG A 58 -6.04 -0.14 -10.38
C ARG A 58 -4.75 0.25 -11.10
N THR A 59 -4.67 0.11 -12.42
CA THR A 59 -3.42 0.35 -13.17
C THR A 59 -3.25 1.79 -13.62
N ASP A 60 -4.34 2.42 -14.07
CA ASP A 60 -4.30 3.69 -14.81
C ASP A 60 -4.71 4.86 -13.90
N VAL A 61 -5.67 4.63 -13.00
CA VAL A 61 -6.10 5.65 -12.02
C VAL A 61 -5.24 5.62 -10.76
N ILE A 62 -5.14 4.47 -10.09
CA ILE A 62 -4.33 4.34 -8.86
C ILE A 62 -2.83 4.31 -9.18
N GLY A 63 -2.43 3.53 -10.18
CA GLY A 63 -1.02 3.36 -10.57
C GLY A 63 -0.37 2.11 -9.97
N ALA A 64 0.77 1.70 -10.55
CA ALA A 64 1.55 0.55 -10.08
C ALA A 64 2.01 0.71 -8.62
N THR A 65 2.31 -0.40 -7.94
CA THR A 65 2.77 -0.38 -6.53
C THR A 65 4.08 0.38 -6.36
N ASP A 66 5.01 0.24 -7.30
CA ASP A 66 6.19 1.10 -7.41
C ASP A 66 5.80 2.38 -8.16
N PRO A 67 5.82 3.56 -7.52
CA PRO A 67 5.46 4.82 -8.17
C PRO A 67 6.35 5.18 -9.37
N ASN A 68 7.58 4.67 -9.45
CA ASN A 68 8.45 4.90 -10.61
C ASN A 68 7.91 4.22 -11.87
N ALA A 69 7.31 3.04 -11.71
CA ALA A 69 6.68 2.26 -12.77
C ALA A 69 5.18 2.57 -12.96
N ALA A 70 4.62 3.50 -12.20
CA ALA A 70 3.21 3.88 -12.32
C ALA A 70 2.97 4.71 -13.59
N ALA A 71 1.81 4.52 -14.21
CA ALA A 71 1.42 5.23 -15.43
C ALA A 71 1.41 6.76 -15.19
N ALA A 72 1.84 7.52 -16.20
CA ALA A 72 1.80 8.98 -16.15
C ALA A 72 0.37 9.47 -15.85
N GLY A 73 0.23 10.39 -14.90
CA GLY A 73 -1.06 10.93 -14.48
C GLY A 73 -1.83 10.07 -13.47
N SER A 74 -1.41 8.84 -13.20
CA SER A 74 -1.98 8.03 -12.10
C SER A 74 -1.67 8.67 -10.74
N LEU A 75 -2.50 8.39 -9.74
CA LEU A 75 -2.42 9.05 -8.44
C LEU A 75 -1.08 8.77 -7.74
N ARG A 76 -0.59 7.53 -7.74
CA ARG A 76 0.73 7.22 -7.15
C ARG A 76 1.87 7.94 -7.85
N LYS A 77 1.80 8.08 -9.18
CA LYS A 77 2.81 8.83 -9.94
C LYS A 77 2.77 10.31 -9.58
N LYS A 78 1.58 10.92 -9.55
CA LYS A 78 1.39 12.32 -9.17
C LYS A 78 1.90 12.61 -7.76
N VAL A 79 1.54 11.78 -6.78
CA VAL A 79 2.03 11.96 -5.40
C VAL A 79 3.55 11.81 -5.32
N MET A 80 4.16 10.93 -6.13
CA MET A 80 5.62 10.79 -6.21
C MET A 80 6.31 12.02 -6.83
N GLU A 81 5.70 12.62 -7.84
CA GLU A 81 6.23 13.80 -8.54
C GLU A 81 6.05 15.09 -7.72
N GLU A 82 4.94 15.19 -6.99
CA GLU A 82 4.52 16.39 -6.25
C GLU A 82 4.71 16.27 -4.73
N TRP A 83 5.49 15.30 -4.25
CA TRP A 83 5.58 14.96 -2.82
C TRP A 83 5.96 16.14 -1.91
N GLU A 84 6.87 17.02 -2.36
CA GLU A 84 7.29 18.20 -1.60
C GLU A 84 6.16 19.22 -1.47
N SER A 85 5.43 19.50 -2.55
CA SER A 85 4.31 20.46 -2.53
C SER A 85 3.12 19.92 -1.73
N LEU A 86 2.98 18.59 -1.66
CA LEU A 86 2.02 17.89 -0.80
C LEU A 86 2.48 17.84 0.67
N GLY A 87 3.69 18.30 0.99
CA GLY A 87 4.22 18.35 2.34
C GLY A 87 4.63 16.98 2.90
N LEU A 88 4.93 16.01 2.04
CA LEU A 88 5.45 14.71 2.47
C LEU A 88 6.92 14.83 2.93
N ALA A 89 7.31 14.02 3.91
CA ALA A 89 8.65 14.06 4.47
C ALA A 89 9.73 13.47 3.53
N PHE A 90 9.33 12.61 2.60
CA PHE A 90 10.22 11.97 1.64
C PHE A 90 9.44 11.56 0.39
N GLN A 91 10.16 11.37 -0.72
CA GLN A 91 9.56 10.90 -1.96
C GLN A 91 8.99 9.47 -1.80
N PRO A 92 7.74 9.22 -2.20
CA PRO A 92 7.11 7.90 -2.15
C PRO A 92 7.97 6.76 -2.70
N THR A 93 7.91 5.62 -2.02
CA THR A 93 8.62 4.38 -2.39
C THR A 93 7.63 3.25 -2.65
N THR A 94 8.11 2.08 -3.08
CA THR A 94 7.26 0.89 -3.23
C THR A 94 6.59 0.47 -1.92
N SER A 95 7.23 0.67 -0.76
CA SER A 95 6.65 0.36 0.56
C SER A 95 5.79 1.49 1.13
N ASP A 96 5.95 2.70 0.60
CA ASP A 96 5.36 3.95 1.06
C ASP A 96 4.78 4.73 -0.12
N ASN A 97 3.88 4.07 -0.87
CA ASN A 97 3.32 4.58 -2.11
C ASN A 97 2.05 5.44 -1.92
N SER A 98 1.84 5.94 -0.70
CA SER A 98 0.78 6.89 -0.30
C SER A 98 -0.68 6.43 -0.41
N ILE A 99 -1.04 5.61 -1.42
CA ILE A 99 -2.44 5.29 -1.74
C ILE A 99 -2.66 3.78 -1.76
N HIS A 100 -3.68 3.33 -1.03
CA HIS A 100 -4.22 1.99 -1.10
C HIS A 100 -5.55 1.98 -1.87
N ALA A 101 -5.79 0.92 -2.63
CA ALA A 101 -7.07 0.65 -3.28
C ALA A 101 -7.39 -0.85 -3.20
N SER A 102 -8.67 -1.16 -3.02
CA SER A 102 -9.20 -2.52 -2.88
C SER A 102 -8.70 -3.45 -3.98
N ALA A 103 -8.21 -4.63 -3.56
CA ALA A 103 -7.61 -5.67 -4.40
C ALA A 103 -8.64 -6.53 -5.14
#